data_AF-C5LFE7-F1
#
_entry.id   AF-C5LFE7-F1
#
_cell.length_a   1.000
_cell.length_b   1.000
_cell.length_c   1.000
_cell.angle_alpha   90.00
_cell.angle_beta   90.00
_cell.angle_gamma   90.00
#
_symmetry.space_group_name_H-M   'P 1'
#
loop_
_entity.id
_entity.type
_entity.pdbx_description
1 polymer ?
#
loop_
_entity_poly.entity_id
_entity_poly.type
_entity_poly.pdbx_seq_one_letter_code
_entity_poly.pdbx_strand_id
1 'polypeptide(L)'
;MSAATGKSLSPVVSANLSVLQSRIRGMLLGAVVGDCFGTRFCDIGVNALPMAEVAESLSYRAMAPSLAKLSGGQWLFRQSCNGYMMLNATKNVLNGGDSAHLRQSFVDLINDPDMNHLKWGAGIGSVLHGEVPKSNTLRGNTVMIRTLPAALFPDGEYETVFEQMAGAVPTHDVAKDRAKCLAEIARNAVRTGVCDLSLIKDSRTISALQLATPVNYSEVSMDVQRRLAARIGNDSMASTALPIVAFAIKQGLVGEEVHGADEDADLGGATLTPAMLCPDILNSSNKIDFAEQYYDETENASPTYGQNEMHLILSWAISCGGDTRANACLAGAIAGATYGAEQIPHEWRVTCEGTKEALRVADRVFEEVYLDNPTLAESIARSISTPVKATAE
;
A
#
# COMPACT_ATOMS: atom_id res chain seq x y z
N MET A 1 -3.87 -37.06 25.70
CA MET A 1 -3.73 -37.71 24.38
C MET A 1 -4.77 -37.11 23.46
N SER A 2 -4.37 -36.15 22.63
CA SER A 2 -5.08 -35.79 21.40
C SER A 2 -3.98 -35.67 20.35
N ALA A 3 -3.80 -36.75 19.59
CA ALA A 3 -2.88 -36.77 18.46
C ALA A 3 -3.56 -35.97 17.35
N ALA A 4 -3.15 -34.71 17.18
CA ALA A 4 -3.43 -33.97 15.97
C ALA A 4 -2.74 -34.74 14.84
N THR A 5 -3.52 -35.49 14.07
CA THR A 5 -3.08 -36.16 12.86
C THR A 5 -2.57 -35.10 11.90
N GLY A 6 -1.26 -34.93 11.83
CA GLY A 6 -0.57 -34.10 10.85
C GLY A 6 -0.82 -34.66 9.45
N LYS A 7 -1.94 -34.29 8.83
CA LYS A 7 -2.08 -34.37 7.39
C LYS A 7 -1.09 -33.36 6.81
N SER A 8 -0.04 -33.86 6.17
CA SER A 8 0.81 -33.03 5.33
C SER A 8 -0.08 -32.26 4.35
N LEU A 9 -0.01 -30.93 4.38
CA LEU A 9 -0.64 -30.10 3.37
C LEU A 9 -0.09 -30.52 1.99
N SER A 10 -0.91 -30.39 0.94
CA SER A 10 -0.41 -30.64 -0.41
C SER A 10 0.63 -29.58 -0.78
N PRO A 11 1.60 -29.89 -1.65
CA PRO A 11 2.62 -28.93 -2.08
C PRO A 11 2.04 -27.63 -2.63
N VAL A 12 0.92 -27.71 -3.37
CA VAL A 12 0.21 -26.55 -3.93
C VAL A 12 -0.38 -25.67 -2.83
N VAL A 13 -1.02 -26.27 -1.82
CA VAL A 13 -1.57 -25.51 -0.69
C VAL A 13 -0.45 -24.83 0.11
N SER A 14 0.67 -25.53 0.31
CA SER A 14 1.84 -24.95 0.98
C SER A 14 2.42 -23.76 0.20
N ALA A 15 2.54 -23.85 -1.12
CA ALA A 15 3.05 -22.76 -1.96
C ALA A 15 2.09 -21.56 -1.97
N ASN A 16 0.79 -21.80 -2.02
CA ASN A 16 -0.20 -20.72 -1.99
C ASN A 16 -0.22 -20.01 -0.62
N LEU A 17 0.01 -20.74 0.47
CA LEU A 17 0.15 -20.15 1.80
C LEU A 17 1.42 -19.30 1.93
N SER A 18 2.55 -19.67 1.30
CA SER A 18 3.74 -18.79 1.28
C SER A 18 3.50 -17.51 0.48
N VAL A 19 2.76 -17.58 -0.64
CA VAL A 19 2.36 -16.38 -1.39
C VAL A 19 1.46 -15.48 -0.54
N LEU A 20 0.50 -16.06 0.19
CA LEU A 20 -0.36 -15.31 1.10
C LEU A 20 0.46 -14.61 2.19
N GLN A 21 1.36 -15.35 2.86
CA GLN A 21 2.24 -14.80 3.88
C GLN A 21 3.08 -13.64 3.33
N SER A 22 3.64 -13.81 2.13
CA SER A 22 4.38 -12.75 1.47
C SER A 22 3.52 -11.51 1.23
N ARG A 23 2.29 -11.64 0.75
CA ARG A 23 1.38 -10.50 0.51
C ARG A 23 0.95 -9.81 1.80
N ILE A 24 0.70 -10.56 2.88
CA ILE A 24 0.42 -10.00 4.20
C ILE A 24 1.63 -9.19 4.71
N ARG A 25 2.83 -9.77 4.61
CA ARG A 25 4.09 -9.08 4.93
C ARG A 25 4.28 -7.83 4.07
N GLY A 26 4.11 -7.96 2.77
CA GLY A 26 4.25 -6.89 1.79
C GLY A 26 3.30 -5.75 2.10
N MET A 27 2.05 -6.04 2.46
CA MET A 27 1.07 -5.01 2.81
C MET A 27 1.52 -4.14 4.00
N LEU A 28 1.86 -4.75 5.14
CA LEU A 28 2.26 -3.97 6.32
C LEU A 28 3.64 -3.33 6.13
N LEU A 29 4.59 -4.06 5.57
CA LEU A 29 5.95 -3.57 5.31
C LEU A 29 5.95 -2.43 4.29
N GLY A 30 5.21 -2.57 3.21
CA GLY A 30 5.06 -1.56 2.15
C GLY A 30 4.42 -0.29 2.69
N ALA A 31 3.47 -0.39 3.62
CA ALA A 31 2.90 0.77 4.29
C ALA A 31 3.95 1.53 5.10
N VAL A 32 4.73 0.82 5.91
CA VAL A 32 5.79 1.40 6.74
C VAL A 32 6.89 2.04 5.90
N VAL A 33 7.33 1.36 4.85
CA VAL A 33 8.34 1.87 3.92
C VAL A 33 7.83 3.12 3.19
N GLY A 34 6.60 3.07 2.68
CA GLY A 34 5.95 4.21 2.04
C GLY A 34 5.83 5.40 2.97
N ASP A 35 5.44 5.19 4.22
CA ASP A 35 5.35 6.24 5.23
C ASP A 35 6.71 6.90 5.55
N CYS A 36 7.76 6.09 5.72
CA CYS A 36 9.11 6.58 5.95
C CYS A 36 9.61 7.47 4.81
N PHE A 37 9.39 7.05 3.55
CA PHE A 37 9.79 7.84 2.40
C PHE A 37 8.92 9.07 2.18
N GLY A 38 7.59 8.94 2.27
CA GLY A 38 6.67 10.06 2.14
C GLY A 38 6.94 11.17 3.15
N THR A 39 7.39 10.82 4.36
CA THR A 39 7.74 11.79 5.41
C THR A 39 8.78 12.81 4.97
N ARG A 40 9.74 12.43 4.11
CA ARG A 40 10.80 13.33 3.62
C ARG A 40 10.26 14.47 2.75
N PHE A 41 9.09 14.28 2.15
CA PHE A 41 8.55 15.17 1.13
C PHE A 41 7.32 15.96 1.60
N CYS A 42 6.74 15.60 2.74
CA CYS A 42 5.45 16.14 3.18
C CYS A 42 5.54 17.61 3.63
N ASP A 43 6.68 18.07 4.15
CA ASP A 43 6.85 19.44 4.63
C ASP A 43 7.31 20.43 3.54
N ILE A 44 7.54 19.96 2.31
CA ILE A 44 8.01 20.80 1.21
C ILE A 44 6.88 21.74 0.72
N GLY A 45 5.61 21.40 1.01
CA GLY A 45 4.46 22.28 0.73
C GLY A 45 4.20 22.51 -0.76
N VAL A 46 4.74 21.66 -1.63
CA VAL A 46 4.58 21.74 -3.08
C VAL A 46 3.48 20.79 -3.58
N ASN A 47 2.79 21.23 -4.62
CA ASN A 47 1.66 20.52 -5.22
C ASN A 47 2.10 19.34 -6.08
N ALA A 48 3.36 19.30 -6.50
CA ALA A 48 3.95 18.23 -7.30
C ALA A 48 5.47 18.30 -7.17
N LEU A 49 6.11 17.14 -7.20
CA LEU A 49 7.56 16.97 -7.18
C LEU A 49 7.99 16.28 -8.47
N PRO A 50 9.12 16.66 -9.08
CA PRO A 50 9.64 15.95 -10.24
C PRO A 50 9.83 14.47 -9.91
N MET A 51 9.13 13.60 -10.65
CA MET A 51 9.13 12.15 -10.36
C MET A 51 10.53 11.55 -10.44
N ALA A 52 11.36 12.03 -11.37
CA ALA A 52 12.76 11.61 -11.49
C ALA A 52 13.59 11.96 -10.25
N GLU A 53 13.36 13.11 -9.62
CA GLU A 53 14.07 13.51 -8.40
C GLU A 53 13.61 12.68 -7.19
N VAL A 54 12.29 12.44 -7.09
CA VAL A 54 11.74 11.55 -6.08
C VAL A 54 12.34 10.16 -6.25
N ALA A 55 12.31 9.63 -7.46
CA ALA A 55 12.86 8.32 -7.78
C ALA A 55 14.34 8.20 -7.42
N GLU A 56 15.18 9.16 -7.82
CA GLU A 56 16.60 9.16 -7.47
C GLU A 56 16.79 9.14 -5.95
N SER A 57 15.94 9.85 -5.20
CA SER A 57 16.02 9.89 -3.73
C SER A 57 15.66 8.57 -3.03
N LEU A 58 14.91 7.69 -3.71
CA LEU A 58 14.51 6.35 -3.26
C LEU A 58 15.45 5.26 -3.77
N SER A 59 16.39 5.61 -4.65
CA SER A 59 17.37 4.66 -5.19
C SER A 59 18.40 4.27 -4.15
N TYR A 60 18.96 3.07 -4.28
CA TYR A 60 20.11 2.67 -3.46
C TYR A 60 21.28 3.62 -3.61
N ARG A 61 21.53 4.16 -4.81
CA ARG A 61 22.63 5.08 -5.05
C ARG A 61 22.58 6.27 -4.08
N ALA A 62 21.40 6.81 -3.83
CA ALA A 62 21.20 7.89 -2.87
C ALA A 62 21.38 7.43 -1.40
N MET A 63 21.09 6.17 -1.08
CA MET A 63 21.17 5.62 0.28
C MET A 63 22.54 5.04 0.64
N ALA A 64 23.29 4.51 -0.33
CA ALA A 64 24.52 3.76 -0.13
C ALA A 64 25.56 4.46 0.75
N PRO A 65 25.82 5.78 0.60
CA PRO A 65 26.78 6.49 1.45
C PRO A 65 26.39 6.54 2.94
N SER A 66 25.10 6.49 3.22
CA SER A 66 24.54 6.55 4.57
C SER A 66 24.35 5.16 5.16
N LEU A 67 23.98 4.17 4.33
CA LEU A 67 23.91 2.75 4.70
C LEU A 67 25.22 2.23 5.28
N ALA A 68 26.35 2.58 4.64
CA ALA A 68 27.69 2.19 5.11
C ALA A 68 28.07 2.74 6.50
N LYS A 69 27.30 3.70 7.02
CA LYS A 69 27.55 4.37 8.31
C LYS A 69 26.56 3.96 9.42
N LEU A 70 25.54 3.17 9.10
CA LEU A 70 24.58 2.70 10.08
C LEU A 70 25.23 1.71 11.05
N SER A 71 25.11 1.97 12.35
CA SER A 71 25.37 0.97 13.39
C SER A 71 24.09 0.21 13.76
N GLY A 72 24.23 -0.94 14.44
CA GLY A 72 23.09 -1.76 14.86
C GLY A 72 22.04 -0.96 15.63
N GLY A 73 20.79 -1.01 15.16
CA GLY A 73 19.64 -0.31 15.76
C GLY A 73 19.40 1.11 15.24
N GLN A 74 20.11 1.57 14.22
CA GLN A 74 19.85 2.85 13.56
C GLN A 74 19.02 2.67 12.28
N TRP A 75 18.26 3.71 11.94
CA TRP A 75 17.48 3.84 10.71
C TRP A 75 17.80 5.17 10.04
N LEU A 76 17.75 5.21 8.71
CA LEU A 76 17.93 6.44 7.94
C LEU A 76 16.63 7.23 7.84
N PHE A 77 15.51 6.52 7.77
CA PHE A 77 14.19 7.11 7.56
C PHE A 77 13.29 6.77 8.73
N ARG A 78 12.76 7.83 9.35
CA ARG A 78 11.82 7.69 10.46
C ARG A 78 10.40 7.49 9.96
N GLN A 79 9.68 6.65 10.67
CA GLN A 79 8.26 6.41 10.45
C GLN A 79 7.46 7.61 10.98
N SER A 80 6.31 7.89 10.37
CA SER A 80 5.37 8.90 10.87
C SER A 80 4.21 8.23 11.62
N CYS A 81 3.25 9.04 12.08
CA CYS A 81 2.07 8.48 12.75
C CYS A 81 1.31 7.47 11.86
N ASN A 82 1.38 7.56 10.53
CA ASN A 82 0.58 6.72 9.64
C ASN A 82 0.97 5.24 9.75
N GLY A 83 2.25 4.92 9.64
CA GLY A 83 2.72 3.55 9.77
C GLY A 83 2.46 3.00 11.18
N TYR A 84 2.66 3.82 12.23
CA TYR A 84 2.33 3.42 13.60
C TYR A 84 0.83 3.15 13.80
N MET A 85 -0.05 4.01 13.26
CA MET A 85 -1.50 3.82 13.34
C MET A 85 -1.93 2.52 12.69
N MET A 86 -1.36 2.19 11.53
CA MET A 86 -1.64 0.94 10.84
C MET A 86 -1.23 -0.27 11.68
N LEU A 87 0.02 -0.30 12.17
CA LEU A 87 0.52 -1.42 12.98
C LEU A 87 -0.22 -1.56 14.32
N ASN A 88 -0.54 -0.46 14.99
CA ASN A 88 -1.29 -0.49 16.25
C ASN A 88 -2.74 -0.92 16.04
N ALA A 89 -3.39 -0.52 14.94
CA ALA A 89 -4.72 -1.02 14.59
C ALA A 89 -4.71 -2.54 14.39
N THR A 90 -3.74 -3.08 13.65
CA THR A 90 -3.59 -4.53 13.47
C THR A 90 -3.35 -5.24 14.80
N LYS A 91 -2.38 -4.75 15.61
CA LYS A 91 -2.07 -5.34 16.92
C LYS A 91 -3.26 -5.30 17.87
N ASN A 92 -4.04 -4.22 17.86
CA ASN A 92 -5.22 -4.10 18.71
C ASN A 92 -6.20 -5.23 18.45
N VAL A 93 -6.48 -5.52 17.18
CA VAL A 93 -7.40 -6.59 16.79
C VAL A 93 -6.83 -7.97 17.13
N LEU A 94 -5.55 -8.23 16.84
CA LEU A 94 -4.89 -9.48 17.23
C LEU A 94 -4.90 -9.71 18.75
N ASN A 95 -4.87 -8.63 19.54
CA ASN A 95 -4.93 -8.71 20.99
C ASN A 95 -6.36 -8.75 21.54
N GLY A 96 -7.38 -8.85 20.69
CA GLY A 96 -8.79 -8.85 21.09
C GLY A 96 -9.32 -7.50 21.60
N GLY A 97 -8.62 -6.41 21.28
CA GLY A 97 -9.01 -5.05 21.66
C GLY A 97 -10.18 -4.52 20.82
N ASP A 98 -10.98 -3.65 21.42
CA ASP A 98 -12.07 -2.93 20.74
C ASP A 98 -11.64 -1.52 20.25
N SER A 99 -12.59 -0.73 19.75
CA SER A 99 -12.36 0.66 19.33
C SER A 99 -11.84 1.56 20.46
N ALA A 100 -12.25 1.33 21.70
CA ALA A 100 -11.85 2.15 22.84
C ALA A 100 -10.39 1.86 23.22
N HIS A 101 -9.99 0.59 23.22
CA HIS A 101 -8.60 0.18 23.41
C HIS A 101 -7.70 0.74 22.29
N LEU A 102 -8.13 0.66 21.03
CA LEU A 102 -7.38 1.24 19.91
C LEU A 102 -7.22 2.75 20.07
N ARG A 103 -8.30 3.45 20.40
CA ARG A 103 -8.27 4.89 20.66
C ARG A 103 -7.27 5.23 21.77
N GLN A 104 -7.32 4.50 22.88
CA GLN A 104 -6.41 4.70 24.00
C GLN A 104 -4.95 4.50 23.56
N SER A 105 -4.66 3.48 22.76
CA SER A 105 -3.30 3.27 22.24
C SER A 105 -2.77 4.44 21.40
N PHE A 106 -3.65 5.17 20.68
CA PHE A 106 -3.25 6.38 19.96
C PHE A 106 -3.03 7.56 20.90
N VAL A 107 -3.85 7.69 21.96
CA VAL A 107 -3.65 8.70 23.00
C VAL A 107 -2.32 8.47 23.72
N ASP A 108 -2.01 7.22 24.07
CA ASP A 108 -0.75 6.86 24.71
C ASP A 108 0.44 7.19 23.79
N LEU A 109 0.33 6.88 22.49
CA LEU A 109 1.36 7.20 21.51
C LEU A 109 1.60 8.71 21.33
N ILE A 110 0.56 9.53 21.45
CA ILE A 110 0.69 11.01 21.41
C ILE A 110 1.38 11.52 22.67
N ASN A 111 1.09 10.92 23.82
CA ASN A 111 1.64 11.35 25.10
C ASN A 111 3.04 10.80 25.39
N ASP A 112 3.51 9.84 24.60
CA ASP A 112 4.82 9.22 24.76
C ASP A 112 5.94 10.20 24.34
N PRO A 113 6.81 10.63 25.28
CA PRO A 113 7.88 11.57 24.98
C PRO A 113 8.87 11.08 23.91
N ASP A 114 9.09 9.76 23.80
CA ASP A 114 9.98 9.18 22.81
C ASP A 114 9.38 9.25 21.39
N MET A 115 8.06 9.44 21.33
CA MET A 115 7.25 9.51 20.11
C MET A 115 6.90 10.94 19.69
N ASN A 116 7.46 11.96 20.36
CA ASN A 116 7.29 13.38 20.01
C ASN A 116 7.74 13.74 18.59
N HIS A 117 8.56 12.90 17.97
CA HIS A 117 8.98 13.07 16.58
C HIS A 117 7.86 12.70 15.57
N LEU A 118 6.81 11.99 16.01
CA LEU A 118 5.66 11.67 15.19
C LEU A 118 4.84 12.92 14.88
N LYS A 119 4.79 13.27 13.60
CA LYS A 119 3.99 14.39 13.11
C LYS A 119 2.52 14.00 12.95
N TRP A 120 1.73 14.16 14.00
CA TRP A 120 0.29 14.00 13.93
C TRP A 120 -0.36 15.12 13.11
N GLY A 121 -1.41 14.80 12.34
CA GLY A 121 -2.24 15.84 11.74
C GLY A 121 -2.86 16.71 12.84
N ALA A 122 -2.77 18.04 12.72
CA ALA A 122 -3.21 18.96 13.77
C ALA A 122 -4.66 18.68 14.25
N GLY A 123 -5.53 18.23 13.35
CA GLY A 123 -6.90 17.86 13.71
C GLY A 123 -7.03 16.54 14.48
N ILE A 124 -6.23 15.51 14.19
CA ILE A 124 -6.39 14.19 14.80
C ILE A 124 -5.90 14.18 16.25
N GLY A 125 -4.80 14.87 16.54
CA GLY A 125 -4.27 14.99 17.90
C GLY A 125 -5.27 15.65 18.84
N SER A 126 -5.84 16.79 18.42
CA SER A 126 -6.92 17.49 19.12
C SER A 126 -8.12 16.57 19.44
N VAL A 127 -8.59 15.81 18.46
CA VAL A 127 -9.74 14.90 18.65
C VAL A 127 -9.41 13.77 19.63
N LEU A 128 -8.18 13.25 19.60
CA LEU A 128 -7.73 12.22 20.53
C LEU A 128 -7.62 12.77 21.96
N HIS A 129 -7.26 14.04 22.15
CA HIS A 129 -7.32 14.74 23.44
C HIS A 129 -8.73 15.20 23.86
N GLY A 130 -9.76 14.86 23.08
CA GLY A 130 -11.16 15.14 23.44
C GLY A 130 -11.69 16.50 22.97
N GLU A 131 -10.96 17.22 22.11
CA GLU A 131 -11.49 18.43 21.48
C GLU A 131 -12.60 18.10 20.47
N VAL A 132 -13.55 19.03 20.31
CA VAL A 132 -14.63 18.89 19.33
C VAL A 132 -14.04 18.92 17.92
N PRO A 133 -14.26 17.86 17.10
CA PRO A 133 -13.71 17.82 15.76
C PRO A 133 -14.29 18.91 14.86
N LYS A 134 -13.44 19.57 14.07
CA LYS A 134 -13.89 20.38 12.93
C LYS A 134 -14.34 19.45 11.79
N SER A 135 -15.33 19.86 10.99
CA SER A 135 -15.90 19.01 9.93
C SER A 135 -14.86 18.47 8.93
N ASN A 136 -13.85 19.27 8.59
CA ASN A 136 -12.77 18.85 7.69
C ASN A 136 -11.81 17.84 8.34
N THR A 137 -11.59 17.92 9.65
CA THR A 137 -10.76 16.94 10.39
C THR A 137 -11.31 15.52 10.26
N LEU A 138 -12.63 15.39 10.25
CA LEU A 138 -13.33 14.10 10.15
C LEU A 138 -13.28 13.48 8.75
N ARG A 139 -12.86 14.24 7.73
CA ARG A 139 -12.74 13.78 6.34
C ARG A 139 -11.32 13.38 5.96
N GLY A 140 -10.40 13.37 6.92
CA GLY A 140 -9.01 13.03 6.73
C GLY A 140 -8.76 11.58 6.29
N ASN A 141 -7.58 11.34 5.73
CA ASN A 141 -7.09 10.02 5.31
C ASN A 141 -6.74 9.06 6.47
N THR A 142 -6.74 9.54 7.72
CA THR A 142 -6.38 8.71 8.89
C THR A 142 -7.29 7.50 9.08
N VAL A 143 -8.55 7.57 8.63
CA VAL A 143 -9.44 6.40 8.63
C VAL A 143 -8.95 5.35 7.65
N MET A 144 -8.56 5.74 6.43
CA MET A 144 -8.03 4.82 5.43
C MET A 144 -6.81 4.08 5.95
N ILE A 145 -5.87 4.81 6.55
CA ILE A 145 -4.61 4.24 7.05
C ILE A 145 -4.88 3.20 8.14
N ARG A 146 -5.70 3.54 9.14
CA ARG A 146 -5.92 2.64 10.29
C ARG A 146 -6.87 1.48 9.99
N THR A 147 -7.78 1.62 9.02
CA THR A 147 -8.73 0.55 8.68
C THR A 147 -8.23 -0.35 7.56
N LEU A 148 -7.21 0.06 6.80
CA LEU A 148 -6.70 -0.75 5.70
C LEU A 148 -6.34 -2.19 6.13
N PRO A 149 -5.72 -2.43 7.31
CA PRO A 149 -5.40 -3.78 7.75
C PRO A 149 -6.61 -4.67 7.99
N ALA A 150 -7.84 -4.15 8.05
CA ALA A 150 -9.05 -4.98 8.07
C ALA A 150 -9.10 -5.95 6.88
N ALA A 151 -8.48 -5.58 5.75
CA ALA A 151 -8.33 -6.42 4.57
C ALA A 151 -7.61 -7.76 4.82
N LEU A 152 -6.82 -7.84 5.89
CA LEU A 152 -6.06 -9.03 6.29
C LEU A 152 -6.92 -10.04 7.09
N PHE A 153 -8.19 -9.75 7.32
CA PHE A 153 -9.08 -10.59 8.11
C PHE A 153 -10.14 -11.28 7.23
N PRO A 154 -10.62 -12.48 7.60
CA PRO A 154 -11.55 -13.28 6.79
C PRO A 154 -12.93 -12.62 6.62
N ASP A 155 -13.75 -13.10 5.68
CA ASP A 155 -15.04 -12.45 5.35
C ASP A 155 -16.00 -12.38 6.54
N GLY A 156 -15.95 -13.39 7.42
CA GLY A 156 -16.78 -13.42 8.64
C GLY A 156 -16.39 -12.39 9.70
N GLU A 157 -15.17 -11.85 9.66
CA GLU A 157 -14.65 -10.91 10.66
C GLU A 157 -14.41 -9.51 10.09
N TYR A 158 -14.18 -9.41 8.78
CA TYR A 158 -13.80 -8.18 8.08
C TYR A 158 -14.64 -6.97 8.47
N GLU A 159 -15.97 -7.10 8.46
CA GLU A 159 -16.83 -5.93 8.73
C GLU A 159 -16.76 -5.51 10.19
N THR A 160 -16.74 -6.47 11.11
CA THR A 160 -16.58 -6.17 12.53
C THR A 160 -15.22 -5.52 12.81
N VAL A 161 -14.15 -6.05 12.22
CA VAL A 161 -12.79 -5.52 12.34
C VAL A 161 -12.68 -4.12 11.73
N PHE A 162 -13.25 -3.92 10.54
CA PHE A 162 -13.28 -2.61 9.88
C PHE A 162 -14.00 -1.57 10.75
N GLU A 163 -15.19 -1.92 11.26
CA GLU A 163 -15.97 -1.04 12.14
C GLU A 163 -15.25 -0.74 13.45
N GLN A 164 -14.57 -1.74 14.04
CA GLN A 164 -13.75 -1.55 15.23
C GLN A 164 -12.61 -0.55 14.98
N MET A 165 -11.86 -0.72 13.87
CA MET A 165 -10.76 0.19 13.50
C MET A 165 -11.26 1.59 13.13
N ALA A 166 -12.40 1.68 12.44
CA ALA A 166 -13.00 2.95 12.04
C ALA A 166 -13.51 3.73 13.26
N GLY A 167 -14.15 3.04 14.20
CA GLY A 167 -14.77 3.61 15.40
C GLY A 167 -13.79 4.16 16.44
N ALA A 168 -12.49 3.86 16.34
CA ALA A 168 -11.47 4.36 17.26
C ALA A 168 -11.32 5.89 17.23
N VAL A 169 -11.67 6.53 16.11
CA VAL A 169 -11.65 7.98 15.96
C VAL A 169 -12.91 8.43 15.22
N PRO A 170 -13.61 9.48 15.70
CA PRO A 170 -14.69 10.12 14.95
C PRO A 170 -14.30 10.36 13.50
N THR A 171 -15.16 9.95 12.57
CA THR A 171 -14.91 10.02 11.13
C THR A 171 -16.20 10.34 10.40
N HIS A 172 -16.10 11.10 9.31
CA HIS A 172 -17.22 11.41 8.44
C HIS A 172 -17.52 10.24 7.49
N ASP A 173 -18.80 9.94 7.25
CA ASP A 173 -19.24 8.78 6.45
C ASP A 173 -18.55 8.69 5.08
N VAL A 174 -18.51 9.78 4.32
CA VAL A 174 -17.75 9.84 3.04
C VAL A 174 -16.29 9.36 3.14
N ALA A 175 -15.57 9.68 4.23
CA ALA A 175 -14.20 9.20 4.41
C ALA A 175 -14.16 7.72 4.80
N LYS A 176 -15.14 7.27 5.60
CA LYS A 176 -15.32 5.86 5.98
C LYS A 176 -15.67 4.99 4.78
N ASP A 177 -16.60 5.41 3.92
CA ASP A 177 -16.98 4.70 2.69
C ASP A 177 -15.79 4.51 1.75
N ARG A 178 -14.97 5.55 1.61
CA ARG A 178 -13.74 5.48 0.80
C ARG A 178 -12.67 4.59 1.44
N ALA A 179 -12.55 4.62 2.76
CA ALA A 179 -11.68 3.71 3.48
C ALA A 179 -12.11 2.25 3.30
N LYS A 180 -13.43 1.99 3.30
CA LYS A 180 -14.00 0.68 3.03
C LYS A 180 -13.70 0.22 1.60
N CYS A 181 -13.91 1.09 0.62
CA CYS A 181 -13.56 0.82 -0.78
C CYS A 181 -12.06 0.45 -0.92
N LEU A 182 -11.17 1.19 -0.27
CA LEU A 182 -9.74 0.89 -0.32
C LEU A 182 -9.37 -0.43 0.39
N ALA A 183 -10.04 -0.74 1.51
CA ALA A 183 -9.87 -2.02 2.20
C ALA A 183 -10.38 -3.21 1.37
N GLU A 184 -11.45 -3.05 0.60
CA GLU A 184 -11.92 -4.07 -0.35
C GLU A 184 -10.92 -4.30 -1.49
N ILE A 185 -10.32 -3.24 -2.03
CA ILE A 185 -9.24 -3.33 -3.03
C ILE A 185 -8.03 -4.07 -2.43
N ALA A 186 -7.59 -3.69 -1.23
CA ALA A 186 -6.48 -4.35 -0.54
C ALA A 186 -6.78 -5.84 -0.30
N ARG A 187 -8.01 -6.16 0.10
CA ARG A 187 -8.45 -7.54 0.36
C ARG A 187 -8.44 -8.37 -0.92
N ASN A 188 -8.88 -7.79 -2.04
CA ASN A 188 -8.74 -8.42 -3.34
C ASN A 188 -7.26 -8.69 -3.66
N ALA A 189 -6.41 -7.66 -3.55
CA ALA A 189 -4.98 -7.75 -3.81
C ALA A 189 -4.28 -8.85 -2.98
N VAL A 190 -4.51 -8.92 -1.67
CA VAL A 190 -3.93 -9.97 -0.81
C VAL A 190 -4.32 -11.37 -1.28
N ARG A 191 -5.58 -11.56 -1.68
CA ARG A 191 -6.12 -12.87 -2.07
C ARG A 191 -5.70 -13.29 -3.47
N THR A 192 -5.80 -12.38 -4.44
CA THR A 192 -5.67 -12.70 -5.86
C THR A 192 -4.33 -12.29 -6.43
N GLY A 193 -3.64 -11.33 -5.81
CA GLY A 193 -2.49 -10.64 -6.41
C GLY A 193 -2.91 -9.59 -7.42
N VAL A 194 -4.21 -9.31 -7.54
CA VAL A 194 -4.76 -8.36 -8.49
C VAL A 194 -5.30 -7.16 -7.73
N CYS A 195 -4.90 -5.97 -8.12
CA CYS A 195 -5.52 -4.75 -7.60
C CYS A 195 -6.72 -4.39 -8.48
N ASP A 196 -7.91 -4.90 -8.13
CA ASP A 196 -9.14 -4.63 -8.88
C ASP A 196 -9.66 -3.20 -8.64
N LEU A 197 -9.26 -2.28 -9.51
CA LEU A 197 -9.72 -0.89 -9.48
C LEU A 197 -11.19 -0.72 -9.89
N SER A 198 -11.84 -1.75 -10.44
CA SER A 198 -13.28 -1.70 -10.78
C SER A 198 -14.17 -1.62 -9.53
N LEU A 199 -13.62 -1.97 -8.36
CA LEU A 199 -14.25 -1.80 -7.06
C LEU A 199 -14.48 -0.32 -6.69
N ILE A 200 -13.79 0.62 -7.37
CA ILE A 200 -14.00 2.05 -7.19
C ILE A 200 -15.30 2.47 -7.88
N LYS A 201 -16.34 2.74 -7.07
CA LYS A 201 -17.67 3.19 -7.56
C LYS A 201 -17.88 4.71 -7.44
N ASP A 202 -17.00 5.42 -6.75
CA ASP A 202 -17.11 6.87 -6.54
C ASP A 202 -16.83 7.63 -7.84
N SER A 203 -17.85 8.29 -8.39
CA SER A 203 -17.76 9.03 -9.65
C SER A 203 -16.69 10.12 -9.65
N ARG A 204 -16.41 10.73 -8.48
CA ARG A 204 -15.33 11.72 -8.35
C ARG A 204 -13.95 11.07 -8.49
N THR A 205 -13.74 9.94 -7.83
CA THR A 205 -12.50 9.16 -7.94
C THR A 205 -12.31 8.65 -9.37
N ILE A 206 -13.36 8.11 -10.00
CA ILE A 206 -13.33 7.69 -11.41
C ILE A 206 -12.98 8.86 -12.33
N SER A 207 -13.62 10.02 -12.14
CA SER A 207 -13.35 11.22 -12.94
C SER A 207 -11.91 11.71 -12.79
N ALA A 208 -11.35 11.63 -11.57
CA ALA A 208 -9.95 11.98 -11.33
C ALA A 208 -8.99 11.01 -12.04
N LEU A 209 -9.27 9.70 -12.01
CA LEU A 209 -8.48 8.68 -12.71
C LEU A 209 -8.54 8.84 -14.24
N GLN A 210 -9.71 9.18 -14.77
CA GLN A 210 -9.90 9.44 -16.20
C GLN A 210 -9.05 10.62 -16.69
N LEU A 211 -8.98 11.70 -15.91
CA LEU A 211 -8.18 12.89 -16.25
C LEU A 211 -6.68 12.70 -16.05
N ALA A 212 -6.29 11.75 -15.21
CA ALA A 212 -4.89 11.45 -14.92
C ALA A 212 -4.25 10.54 -15.98
N THR A 213 -5.03 9.82 -16.78
CA THR A 213 -4.50 8.86 -17.76
C THR A 213 -3.87 9.62 -18.95
N PRO A 214 -2.53 9.61 -19.13
CA PRO A 214 -1.90 10.25 -20.27
C PRO A 214 -2.15 9.43 -21.55
N VAL A 215 -2.01 10.08 -22.71
CA VAL A 215 -2.04 9.43 -24.02
C VAL A 215 -0.65 8.80 -24.36
N ASN A 216 0.44 9.25 -23.71
CA ASN A 216 1.80 8.73 -23.90
C ASN A 216 2.68 8.80 -22.63
N TYR A 217 3.52 7.79 -22.40
CA TYR A 217 4.36 7.63 -21.20
C TYR A 217 5.54 8.62 -21.14
N SER A 218 6.09 9.02 -22.29
CA SER A 218 7.14 10.04 -22.39
C SER A 218 6.65 11.45 -22.00
N GLU A 219 5.33 11.62 -21.86
CA GLU A 219 4.65 12.84 -21.43
C GLU A 219 3.93 12.67 -20.09
N VAL A 220 4.43 11.80 -19.19
CA VAL A 220 4.07 11.86 -17.77
C VAL A 220 4.67 13.14 -17.18
N SER A 221 4.09 14.25 -17.62
CA SER A 221 4.45 15.63 -17.40
C SER A 221 4.05 16.01 -15.99
N MET A 222 4.80 16.93 -15.39
CA MET A 222 4.37 17.72 -14.24
C MET A 222 2.92 18.21 -14.39
N ASP A 223 2.39 18.35 -15.61
CA ASP A 223 1.00 18.73 -15.87
C ASP A 223 -0.02 17.66 -15.50
N VAL A 224 0.27 16.35 -15.60
CA VAL A 224 -0.63 15.31 -15.08
C VAL A 224 -0.68 15.39 -13.56
N GLN A 225 0.47 15.49 -12.90
CA GLN A 225 0.57 15.65 -11.46
C GLN A 225 -0.11 16.94 -10.99
N ARG A 226 0.12 18.06 -11.67
CA ARG A 226 -0.53 19.36 -11.38
C ARG A 226 -2.03 19.31 -11.63
N ARG A 227 -2.51 18.66 -12.70
CA ARG A 227 -3.95 18.50 -12.96
C ARG A 227 -4.61 17.66 -11.87
N LEU A 228 -3.95 16.59 -11.45
CA LEU A 228 -4.41 15.74 -10.36
C LEU A 228 -4.43 16.53 -9.04
N ALA A 229 -3.34 17.19 -8.68
CA ALA A 229 -3.23 18.04 -7.50
C ALA A 229 -4.23 19.20 -7.51
N ALA A 230 -4.42 19.88 -8.65
CA ALA A 230 -5.37 20.99 -8.78
C ALA A 230 -6.83 20.54 -8.63
N ARG A 231 -7.16 19.31 -9.07
CA ARG A 231 -8.52 18.78 -9.01
C ARG A 231 -8.88 18.25 -7.62
N ILE A 232 -7.91 17.62 -6.96
CA ILE A 232 -8.18 16.96 -5.68
C ILE A 232 -7.75 17.80 -4.47
N GLY A 233 -6.98 18.87 -4.70
CA GLY A 233 -6.49 19.77 -3.67
C GLY A 233 -5.27 19.20 -2.94
N ASN A 234 -4.54 20.08 -2.25
CA ASN A 234 -3.34 19.72 -1.48
C ASN A 234 -3.66 19.12 -0.09
N ASP A 235 -4.93 18.87 0.20
CA ASP A 235 -5.38 18.56 1.54
C ASP A 235 -5.17 17.08 1.87
N SER A 236 -4.94 16.79 3.15
CA SER A 236 -4.83 15.44 3.74
C SER A 236 -6.17 14.69 3.78
N MET A 237 -7.00 14.86 2.76
CA MET A 237 -8.36 14.34 2.67
C MET A 237 -8.39 12.95 2.04
N ALA A 238 -9.35 12.15 2.49
CA ALA A 238 -9.67 10.87 1.88
C ALA A 238 -9.99 10.99 0.37
N SER A 239 -10.55 12.12 -0.08
CA SER A 239 -10.79 12.38 -1.52
C SER A 239 -9.52 12.36 -2.35
N THR A 240 -8.39 12.72 -1.76
CA THR A 240 -7.11 12.96 -2.43
C THR A 240 -6.27 11.71 -2.50
N ALA A 241 -6.20 10.97 -1.40
CA ALA A 241 -5.36 9.78 -1.31
C ALA A 241 -5.84 8.66 -2.25
N LEU A 242 -7.15 8.36 -2.30
CA LEU A 242 -7.65 7.21 -3.06
C LEU A 242 -7.37 7.32 -4.58
N PRO A 243 -7.67 8.42 -5.29
CA PRO A 243 -7.31 8.55 -6.71
C PRO A 243 -5.80 8.50 -6.96
N ILE A 244 -4.99 9.10 -6.08
CA ILE A 244 -3.52 9.09 -6.22
C ILE A 244 -3.00 7.65 -6.10
N VAL A 245 -3.45 6.92 -5.09
CA VAL A 245 -3.08 5.52 -4.86
C VAL A 245 -3.52 4.64 -6.03
N ALA A 246 -4.79 4.73 -6.44
CA ALA A 246 -5.33 3.96 -7.55
C ALA A 246 -4.58 4.24 -8.86
N PHE A 247 -4.23 5.49 -9.14
CA PHE A 247 -3.45 5.83 -10.31
C PHE A 247 -2.01 5.33 -10.23
N ALA A 248 -1.35 5.50 -9.06
CA ALA A 248 0.01 5.00 -8.84
C ALA A 248 0.09 3.50 -9.15
N ILE A 249 -0.86 2.73 -8.61
CA ILE A 249 -0.94 1.28 -8.83
C ILE A 249 -1.17 0.96 -10.30
N LYS A 250 -2.09 1.67 -10.97
CA LYS A 250 -2.31 1.51 -12.42
C LYS A 250 -1.02 1.73 -13.21
N GLN A 251 -0.24 2.75 -12.89
CA GLN A 251 1.04 3.00 -13.57
C GLN A 251 2.06 1.89 -13.31
N GLY A 252 2.12 1.36 -12.08
CA GLY A 252 2.94 0.20 -11.73
C GLY A 252 2.57 -1.06 -12.52
N LEU A 253 1.27 -1.29 -12.74
CA LEU A 253 0.75 -2.48 -13.43
C LEU A 253 0.93 -2.46 -14.95
N VAL A 254 1.01 -1.27 -15.57
CA VAL A 254 1.10 -1.10 -17.04
C VAL A 254 2.57 -0.95 -17.51
N GLY A 255 3.53 -1.36 -16.67
CA GLY A 255 4.96 -1.09 -16.86
C GLY A 255 5.64 -1.64 -18.13
N GLU A 256 4.99 -2.48 -18.94
CA GLU A 256 5.56 -2.98 -20.20
C GLU A 256 4.50 -3.17 -21.29
N GLU A 257 4.35 -2.20 -22.19
CA GLU A 257 4.08 -2.40 -23.62
C GLU A 257 4.67 -1.22 -24.40
N VAL A 258 5.97 -1.28 -24.70
CA VAL A 258 6.58 -0.48 -25.78
C VAL A 258 7.37 -1.41 -26.67
N HIS A 259 6.65 -2.12 -27.54
CA HIS A 259 7.23 -2.67 -28.75
C HIS A 259 6.28 -2.41 -29.93
N GLY A 260 6.59 -1.34 -30.66
CA GLY A 260 6.61 -1.22 -32.13
C GLY A 260 5.35 -1.51 -32.97
N ALA A 261 5.14 -0.60 -33.93
CA ALA A 261 4.20 -0.58 -35.06
C ALA A 261 2.76 -0.18 -34.69
N ASP A 262 2.09 0.78 -35.32
CA ASP A 262 2.29 1.44 -36.61
C ASP A 262 2.00 2.95 -36.48
N GLU A 263 2.73 3.73 -37.29
CA GLU A 263 2.37 5.10 -37.64
C GLU A 263 1.00 5.12 -38.34
N ASP A 264 0.30 6.25 -38.22
CA ASP A 264 -0.95 6.59 -38.93
C ASP A 264 -2.26 5.96 -38.43
N ALA A 265 -2.81 6.52 -37.35
CA ALA A 265 -4.26 6.64 -37.21
C ALA A 265 -4.64 8.01 -36.62
N ASP A 266 -5.15 8.84 -37.51
CA ASP A 266 -5.89 10.08 -37.25
C ASP A 266 -6.93 9.85 -36.13
N LEU A 267 -6.82 10.57 -35.00
CA LEU A 267 -7.80 10.48 -33.90
C LEU A 267 -8.32 11.86 -33.51
N GLY A 268 -9.38 12.25 -34.22
CA GLY A 268 -10.44 13.08 -33.65
C GLY A 268 -11.04 12.43 -32.39
N GLY A 269 -11.59 13.26 -31.51
CA GLY A 269 -11.97 12.93 -30.14
C GLY A 269 -12.68 11.58 -29.97
N ALA A 270 -12.00 10.64 -29.34
CA ALA A 270 -12.57 9.38 -28.89
C ALA A 270 -12.94 9.46 -27.40
N THR A 271 -14.23 9.30 -27.13
CA THR A 271 -14.78 9.10 -25.78
C THR A 271 -14.48 7.68 -25.33
N LEU A 272 -13.63 7.50 -24.30
CA LEU A 272 -13.30 6.19 -23.75
C LEU A 272 -14.49 5.62 -22.96
N THR A 273 -14.89 4.38 -23.24
CA THR A 273 -16.02 3.71 -22.58
C THR A 273 -15.53 2.84 -21.40
N PRO A 274 -16.40 2.50 -20.42
CA PRO A 274 -16.06 1.67 -19.26
C PRO A 274 -15.43 0.30 -19.57
N ALA A 275 -15.53 -0.19 -20.81
CA ALA A 275 -14.86 -1.39 -21.27
C ALA A 275 -13.32 -1.26 -21.30
N MET A 276 -12.75 -0.05 -21.22
CA MET A 276 -11.30 0.18 -21.18
C MET A 276 -10.71 0.08 -19.77
N LEU A 277 -11.56 -0.21 -18.77
CA LEU A 277 -11.18 -0.67 -17.44
C LEU A 277 -11.30 -2.22 -17.35
N CYS A 278 -11.25 -2.93 -18.50
CA CYS A 278 -11.45 -4.38 -18.53
C CYS A 278 -10.43 -5.11 -17.64
N PRO A 279 -10.86 -6.16 -16.90
CA PRO A 279 -9.97 -7.04 -16.15
C PRO A 279 -8.91 -7.75 -16.99
N ASP A 280 -9.07 -7.82 -18.31
CA ASP A 280 -8.27 -8.67 -19.19
C ASP A 280 -6.83 -8.18 -19.43
N ILE A 281 -6.49 -6.93 -19.08
CA ILE A 281 -5.11 -6.42 -19.16
C ILE A 281 -4.25 -6.95 -17.98
N LEU A 282 -4.88 -7.56 -16.96
CA LEU A 282 -4.19 -8.00 -15.74
C LEU A 282 -3.73 -9.47 -15.77
N ASN A 283 -4.05 -10.23 -16.83
CA ASN A 283 -3.67 -11.63 -16.94
C ASN A 283 -2.23 -11.86 -17.47
N SER A 284 -1.55 -10.81 -17.95
CA SER A 284 -0.20 -10.91 -18.53
C SER A 284 0.95 -10.55 -17.56
N SER A 285 0.68 -9.97 -16.39
CA SER A 285 1.72 -9.54 -15.43
C SER A 285 2.00 -10.54 -14.29
N ASN A 286 1.94 -11.84 -14.58
CA ASN A 286 2.42 -12.89 -13.67
C ASN A 286 3.96 -13.00 -13.71
N LYS A 287 4.69 -11.98 -13.21
CA LYS A 287 6.15 -12.01 -13.05
C LYS A 287 6.58 -12.49 -11.65
N ILE A 288 6.02 -13.61 -11.18
CA ILE A 288 6.56 -14.32 -10.00
C ILE A 288 7.92 -14.97 -10.34
N ASP A 289 8.20 -15.24 -11.62
CA ASP A 289 9.48 -15.82 -12.07
C ASP A 289 10.67 -14.84 -12.03
N PHE A 290 10.46 -13.54 -11.79
CA PHE A 290 11.56 -12.55 -11.70
C PHE A 290 12.29 -12.53 -10.33
N ALA A 291 11.68 -13.11 -9.29
CA ALA A 291 12.25 -13.11 -7.94
C ALA A 291 13.37 -14.15 -7.73
N GLU A 292 13.43 -15.21 -8.55
CA GLU A 292 14.53 -16.20 -8.49
C GLU A 292 15.79 -15.75 -9.22
N GLN A 293 15.68 -14.84 -10.21
CA GLN A 293 16.83 -14.42 -11.01
C GLN A 293 17.61 -13.23 -10.41
N TYR A 294 17.09 -12.57 -9.38
CA TYR A 294 17.71 -11.40 -8.74
C TYR A 294 18.57 -11.71 -7.50
N TYR A 295 18.67 -12.99 -7.12
CA TYR A 295 19.53 -13.44 -6.02
C TYR A 295 20.86 -14.07 -6.47
N ASP A 296 21.12 -14.14 -7.78
CA ASP A 296 22.37 -14.70 -8.29
C ASP A 296 23.47 -13.62 -8.33
N GLU A 297 24.32 -13.66 -7.31
CA GLU A 297 25.76 -13.35 -7.19
C GLU A 297 26.52 -12.48 -8.22
N THR A 298 25.90 -11.52 -8.92
CA THR A 298 26.63 -10.54 -9.74
C THR A 298 26.38 -9.10 -9.28
N GLU A 299 27.35 -8.56 -8.56
CA GLU A 299 27.74 -7.15 -8.44
C GLU A 299 26.66 -6.06 -8.71
N ASN A 300 26.20 -5.42 -7.63
CA ASN A 300 25.90 -3.98 -7.54
C ASN A 300 24.71 -3.36 -8.33
N ALA A 301 23.81 -4.11 -8.96
CA ALA A 301 22.61 -3.51 -9.55
C ALA A 301 21.45 -3.45 -8.55
N SER A 302 21.36 -2.36 -7.79
CA SER A 302 20.08 -1.96 -7.17
C SER A 302 19.09 -1.54 -8.26
N PRO A 303 17.77 -1.74 -8.08
CA PRO A 303 16.78 -1.34 -9.08
C PRO A 303 16.93 0.14 -9.41
N THR A 304 17.26 0.42 -10.67
CA THR A 304 17.20 1.76 -11.24
C THR A 304 15.73 2.18 -11.37
N TYR A 305 15.44 3.48 -11.46
CA TYR A 305 14.09 3.96 -11.76
C TYR A 305 13.47 3.19 -12.94
N GLY A 306 12.28 2.61 -12.74
CA GLY A 306 11.56 1.83 -13.76
C GLY A 306 11.83 0.31 -13.75
N GLN A 307 12.71 -0.20 -12.88
CA GLN A 307 13.04 -1.64 -12.82
C GLN A 307 12.30 -2.43 -11.72
N ASN A 308 11.48 -1.77 -10.91
CA ASN A 308 10.67 -2.39 -9.86
C ASN A 308 9.35 -1.62 -9.67
N GLU A 309 8.23 -2.32 -9.62
CA GLU A 309 6.88 -1.78 -9.53
C GLU A 309 6.67 -0.98 -8.24
N MET A 310 7.20 -1.43 -7.10
CA MET A 310 7.16 -0.68 -5.84
C MET A 310 7.87 0.66 -5.97
N HIS A 311 9.01 0.70 -6.66
CA HIS A 311 9.74 1.94 -6.91
C HIS A 311 8.92 2.92 -7.74
N LEU A 312 8.32 2.45 -8.82
CA LEU A 312 7.48 3.26 -9.69
C LEU A 312 6.26 3.80 -8.94
N ILE A 313 5.55 2.93 -8.21
CA ILE A 313 4.33 3.26 -7.45
C ILE A 313 4.63 4.28 -6.34
N LEU A 314 5.66 4.05 -5.52
CA LEU A 314 6.01 4.98 -4.44
C LEU A 314 6.54 6.31 -4.99
N SER A 315 7.39 6.27 -6.02
CA SER A 315 7.86 7.50 -6.68
C SER A 315 6.69 8.32 -7.20
N TRP A 316 5.71 7.67 -7.83
CA TRP A 316 4.51 8.35 -8.29
C TRP A 316 3.70 8.95 -7.14
N ALA A 317 3.34 8.14 -6.15
CA ALA A 317 2.50 8.55 -5.03
C ALA A 317 3.09 9.75 -4.27
N ILE A 318 4.42 9.78 -4.11
CA ILE A 318 5.15 10.91 -3.51
C ILE A 318 5.21 12.10 -4.47
N SER A 319 5.45 11.86 -5.77
CA SER A 319 5.54 12.92 -6.77
C SER A 319 4.28 13.76 -6.92
N CYS A 320 3.11 13.20 -6.55
CA CYS A 320 1.86 13.95 -6.50
C CYS A 320 1.79 15.03 -5.40
N GLY A 321 2.79 15.14 -4.52
CA GLY A 321 2.82 16.19 -3.49
C GLY A 321 1.69 16.06 -2.46
N GLY A 322 1.40 17.18 -1.77
CA GLY A 322 0.39 17.22 -0.71
C GLY A 322 0.76 16.34 0.50
N ASP A 323 -0.17 15.50 0.97
CA ASP A 323 0.08 14.55 2.05
C ASP A 323 0.80 13.29 1.53
N THR A 324 2.06 13.47 1.14
CA THR A 324 2.91 12.42 0.59
C THR A 324 3.12 11.26 1.56
N ARG A 325 3.03 11.48 2.88
CA ARG A 325 3.07 10.43 3.91
C ARG A 325 1.91 9.46 3.74
N ALA A 326 0.69 9.99 3.70
CA ALA A 326 -0.50 9.14 3.56
C ALA A 326 -0.57 8.48 2.18
N ASN A 327 -0.26 9.24 1.12
CA ASN A 327 -0.28 8.72 -0.25
C ASN A 327 0.69 7.54 -0.41
N ALA A 328 1.93 7.71 0.03
CA ALA A 328 2.96 6.67 -0.07
C ALA A 328 2.69 5.49 0.86
N CYS A 329 2.21 5.73 2.09
CA CYS A 329 1.81 4.68 3.02
C CYS A 329 0.71 3.79 2.42
N LEU A 330 -0.37 4.39 1.91
CA LEU A 330 -1.47 3.63 1.31
C LEU A 330 -1.06 2.94 0.01
N ALA A 331 -0.31 3.63 -0.87
CA ALA A 331 0.16 3.05 -2.13
C ALA A 331 1.13 1.88 -1.89
N GLY A 332 2.07 2.03 -0.95
CA GLY A 332 2.99 0.98 -0.55
C GLY A 332 2.26 -0.22 0.06
N ALA A 333 1.22 0.01 0.85
CA ALA A 333 0.43 -1.08 1.42
C ALA A 333 -0.31 -1.90 0.35
N ILE A 334 -0.98 -1.24 -0.60
CA ILE A 334 -1.65 -1.95 -1.68
C ILE A 334 -0.65 -2.64 -2.59
N ALA A 335 0.43 -1.97 -2.99
CA ALA A 335 1.44 -2.56 -3.85
C ALA A 335 2.10 -3.78 -3.19
N GLY A 336 2.40 -3.71 -1.89
CA GLY A 336 2.90 -4.86 -1.14
C GLY A 336 1.86 -5.98 -0.98
N ALA A 337 0.57 -5.65 -0.84
CA ALA A 337 -0.51 -6.64 -0.87
C ALA A 337 -0.64 -7.34 -2.24
N THR A 338 -0.37 -6.62 -3.33
CA THR A 338 -0.42 -7.13 -4.71
C THR A 338 0.78 -8.02 -5.02
N TYR A 339 1.99 -7.48 -4.81
CA TYR A 339 3.21 -8.10 -5.31
C TYR A 339 4.02 -8.89 -4.27
N GLY A 340 3.66 -8.79 -2.99
CA GLY A 340 4.39 -9.47 -1.91
C GLY A 340 5.58 -8.69 -1.36
N ALA A 341 6.16 -9.21 -0.29
CA ALA A 341 7.28 -8.60 0.41
C ALA A 341 8.59 -8.67 -0.38
N GLU A 342 8.71 -9.59 -1.34
CA GLU A 342 9.92 -9.77 -2.15
C GLU A 342 10.15 -8.58 -3.09
N GLN A 343 9.08 -7.91 -3.53
CA GLN A 343 9.20 -6.70 -4.34
C GLN A 343 9.69 -5.48 -3.56
N ILE A 344 9.78 -5.56 -2.23
CA ILE A 344 10.29 -4.47 -1.41
C ILE A 344 11.82 -4.60 -1.30
N PRO A 345 12.60 -3.68 -1.89
CA PRO A 345 14.06 -3.71 -1.85
C PRO A 345 14.60 -3.94 -0.45
N HIS A 346 15.66 -4.75 -0.34
CA HIS A 346 16.27 -5.08 0.94
C HIS A 346 16.74 -3.83 1.68
N GLU A 347 17.27 -2.87 0.94
CA GLU A 347 17.83 -1.63 1.46
C GLU A 347 16.74 -0.80 2.13
N TRP A 348 15.55 -0.73 1.53
CA TRP A 348 14.40 -0.08 2.14
C TRP A 348 14.01 -0.75 3.46
N ARG A 349 14.01 -2.08 3.49
CA ARG A 349 13.68 -2.87 4.68
C ARG A 349 14.63 -2.60 5.85
N VAL A 350 15.92 -2.35 5.58
CA VAL A 350 16.92 -2.10 6.63
C VAL A 350 17.09 -0.62 6.98
N THR A 351 16.67 0.31 6.11
CA THR A 351 16.82 1.75 6.35
C THR A 351 15.61 2.42 6.99
N CYS A 352 14.43 1.84 6.86
CA CYS A 352 13.18 2.40 7.37
C CYS A 352 12.91 1.92 8.80
N GLU A 353 12.54 2.84 9.67
CA GLU A 353 12.07 2.55 11.03
C GLU A 353 10.79 1.69 11.00
N GLY A 354 10.63 0.81 12.00
CA GLY A 354 9.40 0.03 12.16
C GLY A 354 9.24 -1.16 11.22
N THR A 355 10.14 -1.39 10.26
CA THR A 355 10.05 -2.52 9.30
C THR A 355 10.11 -3.88 9.98
N LYS A 356 10.94 -4.05 11.01
CA LYS A 356 11.00 -5.27 11.82
C LYS A 356 9.69 -5.54 12.56
N GLU A 357 9.09 -4.49 13.13
CA GLU A 357 7.79 -4.60 13.80
C GLU A 357 6.69 -4.91 12.78
N ALA A 358 6.73 -4.30 11.58
CA ALA A 358 5.78 -4.59 10.51
C ALA A 358 5.81 -6.07 10.09
N LEU A 359 7.01 -6.64 9.90
CA LEU A 359 7.17 -8.07 9.60
C LEU A 359 6.67 -8.95 10.76
N ARG A 360 7.00 -8.60 12.00
CA ARG A 360 6.54 -9.35 13.18
C ARG A 360 5.02 -9.34 13.29
N VAL A 361 4.38 -8.19 13.08
CA VAL A 361 2.92 -8.07 13.12
C VAL A 361 2.29 -8.82 11.95
N ALA A 362 2.88 -8.76 10.75
CA ALA A 362 2.41 -9.53 9.59
C ALA A 362 2.48 -11.04 9.82
N ASP A 363 3.57 -11.53 10.44
CA ASP A 363 3.73 -12.94 10.78
C ASP A 363 2.70 -13.39 11.80
N ARG A 364 2.43 -12.57 12.83
CA ARG A 364 1.33 -12.85 13.76
C ARG A 364 -0.03 -12.92 13.07
N VAL A 365 -0.32 -12.00 12.15
CA VAL A 365 -1.56 -12.08 11.35
C VAL A 365 -1.62 -13.41 10.61
N PHE A 366 -0.55 -13.78 9.91
CA PHE A 366 -0.52 -15.03 9.16
C PHE A 366 -0.72 -16.26 10.05
N GLU A 367 -0.02 -16.33 11.17
CA GLU A 367 -0.09 -17.43 12.13
C GLU A 367 -1.46 -17.51 12.81
N GLU A 368 -1.87 -16.44 13.50
CA GLU A 368 -3.06 -16.41 14.36
C GLU A 368 -4.39 -16.38 13.57
N VAL A 369 -4.40 -15.78 12.37
CA VAL A 369 -5.64 -15.65 11.57
C VAL A 369 -5.78 -16.79 10.56
N TYR A 370 -4.68 -17.20 9.92
CA TYR A 370 -4.75 -18.14 8.81
C TYR A 370 -4.29 -19.55 9.21
N LEU A 371 -3.13 -19.71 9.86
CA LEU A 371 -2.64 -21.06 10.20
C LEU A 371 -3.45 -21.72 11.32
N ASP A 372 -3.91 -20.95 12.31
CA ASP A 372 -4.77 -21.44 13.39
C ASP A 372 -6.21 -21.78 12.92
N ASN A 373 -6.56 -21.45 11.66
CA ASN A 373 -7.83 -21.79 11.03
C ASN A 373 -7.62 -22.63 9.75
N PRO A 374 -7.44 -23.97 9.87
CA PRO A 374 -7.12 -24.84 8.74
C PRO A 374 -8.14 -24.77 7.59
N THR A 375 -9.43 -24.63 7.91
CA THR A 375 -10.49 -24.52 6.90
C THR A 375 -10.36 -23.23 6.08
N LEU A 376 -10.04 -22.13 6.76
CA LEU A 376 -9.78 -20.84 6.10
C LEU A 376 -8.51 -20.89 5.27
N ALA A 377 -7.42 -21.43 5.82
CA ALA A 377 -6.15 -21.60 5.10
C ALA A 377 -6.34 -22.39 3.81
N GLU A 378 -7.03 -23.54 3.85
CA GLU A 378 -7.32 -24.33 2.66
C GLU A 378 -8.20 -23.60 1.65
N SER A 379 -9.24 -22.90 2.12
CA SER A 379 -10.15 -22.14 1.27
C SER A 379 -9.41 -21.02 0.52
N ILE A 380 -8.58 -20.26 1.23
CA ILE A 380 -7.84 -19.15 0.64
C ILE A 380 -6.72 -19.66 -0.25
N ALA A 381 -6.00 -20.70 0.17
CA ALA A 381 -5.01 -21.34 -0.68
C ALA A 381 -5.62 -21.78 -2.02
N ARG A 382 -6.86 -22.28 -2.07
CA ARG A 382 -7.54 -22.61 -3.33
C ARG A 382 -7.94 -21.38 -4.15
N SER A 383 -8.19 -20.24 -3.50
CA SER A 383 -8.54 -18.97 -4.16
C SER A 383 -7.33 -18.21 -4.71
N ILE A 384 -6.13 -18.49 -4.19
CA ILE A 384 -4.88 -17.96 -4.70
C ILE A 384 -4.60 -18.63 -6.03
N SER A 385 -4.79 -17.87 -7.11
CA SER A 385 -4.36 -18.28 -8.44
C SER A 385 -2.83 -18.27 -8.44
N THR A 386 -2.23 -19.45 -8.31
CA THR A 386 -0.85 -19.65 -8.77
C THR A 386 -0.90 -20.04 -10.24
N PRO A 387 -0.08 -19.45 -11.11
CA PRO A 387 0.07 -19.96 -12.46
C PRO A 387 0.58 -21.40 -12.34
N VAL A 388 -0.24 -22.36 -12.75
CA VAL A 388 0.27 -23.70 -13.03
C VAL A 388 1.24 -23.52 -14.18
N LYS A 389 2.55 -23.73 -13.96
CA LYS A 389 3.52 -23.81 -15.05
C LYS A 389 2.94 -24.79 -16.07
N ALA A 390 2.54 -24.28 -17.23
CA ALA A 390 2.28 -25.14 -18.37
C ALA A 390 3.61 -25.86 -18.63
N THR A 391 3.66 -27.14 -18.26
CA THR A 391 4.77 -28.00 -18.61
C THR A 391 4.85 -27.97 -20.13
N ALA A 392 5.91 -27.37 -20.65
CA ALA A 392 6.25 -27.46 -22.06
C ALA A 392 6.49 -28.96 -22.36
N GLU A 393 5.55 -29.57 -23.08
CA GLU A 393 5.75 -30.84 -23.78
C GLU A 393 6.35 -30.57 -25.17
#